data_AF-A0A7W1QVZ2-F1
#
_entry.id   AF-A0A7W1QVZ2-F1
#
_cell.length_a   1.000
_cell.length_b   1.000
_cell.length_c   1.000
_cell.angle_alpha   90.00
_cell.angle_beta   90.00
_cell.angle_gamma   90.00
#
_symmetry.space_group_name_H-M   'P 1'
#
loop_
_entity.id
_entity.type
_entity.pdbx_description
1 polymer ?
#
loop_
_entity_poly.entity_id
_entity_poly.type
_entity_poly.pdbx_seq_one_letter_code
_entity_poly.pdbx_strand_id
1 'polypeptide(L)'
;MAFGEPQVSHAVRGGPARPDAADRYADLRTLLATRVTGNTNTAISSHGNPFFAVAGPPYLAEGEAAIVEAQDGARFRIIARVKKDAWLELARR
;
A
#
# COMPACT_ATOMS: atom_id res chain seq x y z
N MET A 1 15.56 10.69 8.89
CA MET A 1 14.69 9.65 8.29
C MET A 1 13.49 10.35 7.68
N ALA A 2 13.04 9.95 6.49
CA ALA A 2 11.88 10.55 5.82
C ALA A 2 10.53 10.11 6.45
N PHE A 3 10.53 9.03 7.23
CA PHE A 3 9.38 8.49 7.96
C PHE A 3 9.75 8.28 9.44
N GLY A 4 8.75 8.15 10.31
CA GLY A 4 8.92 7.84 11.74
C GLY A 4 9.42 6.41 12.00
N GLU A 5 9.31 5.97 13.26
CA GLU A 5 9.71 4.61 13.66
C GLU A 5 8.83 3.54 13.00
N PRO A 6 9.41 2.50 12.37
CA PRO A 6 8.63 1.45 11.73
C PRO A 6 7.92 0.57 12.76
N GLN A 7 6.64 0.28 12.50
CA GLN A 7 5.84 -0.63 13.31
C GLN A 7 5.52 -1.91 12.53
N VAL A 8 5.66 -3.06 13.21
CA VAL A 8 5.26 -4.34 12.64
C VAL A 8 3.76 -4.51 12.74
N SER A 9 3.12 -4.88 11.63
CA SER A 9 1.69 -5.19 11.59
C SER A 9 1.40 -6.49 10.86
N HIS A 10 0.43 -7.27 11.36
CA HIS A 10 -0.08 -8.46 10.69
C HIS A 10 -1.01 -8.12 9.52
N ALA A 11 -1.65 -6.94 9.54
CA ALA A 11 -2.59 -6.49 8.52
C ALA A 11 -1.98 -6.44 7.11
N VAL A 12 -0.67 -6.25 7.03
CA VAL A 12 0.06 -6.11 5.76
C VAL A 12 0.81 -7.39 5.39
N ARG A 13 0.72 -8.48 6.16
CA ARG A 13 1.47 -9.74 5.90
C ARG A 13 0.59 -10.75 5.15
N GLY A 14 1.20 -11.57 4.31
CA GLY A 14 0.49 -12.68 3.67
C GLY A 14 1.06 -13.14 2.34
N GLY A 15 0.50 -14.25 1.84
CA GLY A 15 0.80 -14.82 0.53
C GLY A 15 -0.24 -14.44 -0.53
N PRO A 16 -0.39 -15.20 -1.63
CA PRO A 16 -1.42 -14.92 -2.62
C PRO A 16 -2.85 -14.92 -2.04
N ALA A 17 -3.76 -14.23 -2.73
CA ALA A 17 -5.19 -14.34 -2.47
C ALA A 17 -5.62 -15.82 -2.56
N ARG A 18 -6.61 -16.21 -1.75
CA ARG A 18 -7.16 -17.56 -1.80
C ARG A 18 -8.67 -17.50 -2.04
N PRO A 19 -9.23 -18.33 -2.94
CA PRO A 19 -10.67 -18.31 -3.24
C PRO A 19 -11.58 -18.60 -2.03
N ASP A 20 -11.09 -19.38 -1.07
CA ASP A 20 -11.79 -19.80 0.15
C ASP A 20 -11.70 -18.78 1.30
N ALA A 21 -10.98 -17.67 1.12
CA ALA A 21 -10.73 -16.68 2.17
C ALA A 21 -10.92 -15.24 1.65
N ALA A 22 -12.15 -14.89 1.29
CA ALA A 22 -12.51 -13.56 0.77
C ALA A 22 -12.13 -12.40 1.72
N ASP A 23 -12.18 -12.64 3.02
CA ASP A 23 -11.89 -11.65 4.07
C ASP A 23 -10.43 -11.63 4.54
N ARG A 24 -9.56 -12.45 3.92
CA ARG A 24 -8.15 -12.56 4.30
C ARG A 24 -7.42 -11.21 4.42
N TYR A 25 -7.80 -10.24 3.58
CA TYR A 25 -7.18 -8.93 3.52
C TYR A 25 -8.13 -7.79 3.93
N ALA A 26 -9.14 -8.09 4.76
CA ALA A 26 -10.06 -7.08 5.27
C ALA A 26 -9.32 -5.96 6.03
N ASP A 27 -8.36 -6.32 6.90
CA ASP A 27 -7.57 -5.34 7.65
C ASP A 27 -6.70 -4.45 6.74
N LEU A 28 -6.13 -5.03 5.68
CA LEU A 28 -5.38 -4.26 4.69
C LEU A 28 -6.27 -3.28 3.93
N ARG A 29 -7.49 -3.71 3.54
CA ARG A 29 -8.47 -2.83 2.88
C ARG A 29 -8.85 -1.68 3.80
N THR A 30 -9.12 -1.96 5.08
CA THR A 30 -9.42 -0.95 6.09
C THR A 30 -8.25 0.03 6.26
N LEU A 31 -7.02 -0.47 6.34
CA LEU A 31 -5.82 0.36 6.46
C LEU A 31 -5.65 1.30 5.25
N LEU A 32 -5.82 0.80 4.03
CA LEU A 32 -5.70 1.61 2.80
C LEU A 32 -6.86 2.60 2.63
N ALA A 33 -8.02 2.31 3.21
CA ALA A 33 -9.19 3.18 3.21
C ALA A 33 -9.23 4.16 4.41
N THR A 34 -8.24 4.10 5.30
CA THR A 34 -8.17 5.03 6.44
C THR A 34 -7.59 6.35 5.97
N ARG A 35 -8.35 7.45 6.15
CA ARG A 35 -7.83 8.79 5.88
C ARG A 35 -6.68 9.10 6.84
N VAL A 36 -5.55 9.51 6.30
CA VAL A 36 -4.46 10.09 7.10
C VAL A 36 -4.91 11.46 7.63
N THR A 37 -4.59 11.75 8.89
CA THR A 37 -4.94 13.03 9.53
C THR A 37 -3.73 13.98 9.55
N GLY A 38 -4.00 15.28 9.41
CA GLY A 38 -2.97 16.32 9.39
C GLY A 38 -2.05 16.26 8.16
N ASN A 39 -0.90 16.94 8.23
CA ASN A 39 0.14 16.94 7.19
C ASN A 39 1.05 15.70 7.30
N THR A 40 0.47 14.51 7.42
CA THR A 40 1.23 13.26 7.57
C THR A 40 0.89 12.24 6.48
N ASN A 41 1.83 11.33 6.21
CA ASN A 41 1.63 10.20 5.31
C ASN A 41 1.93 8.90 6.06
N THR A 42 1.12 7.88 5.83
CA THR A 42 1.41 6.51 6.26
C THR A 42 2.11 5.76 5.13
N ALA A 43 3.33 5.30 5.38
CA ALA A 43 4.05 4.44 4.44
C ALA A 43 3.91 2.97 4.86
N ILE A 44 3.53 2.11 3.91
CA ILE A 44 3.38 0.67 4.13
C ILE A 44 4.40 -0.05 3.27
N SER A 45 5.26 -0.85 3.90
CA SER A 45 6.17 -1.76 3.21
C SER A 45 5.70 -3.20 3.41
N SER A 46 5.48 -3.91 2.31
CA SER A 46 5.03 -5.29 2.29
C SER A 46 5.44 -6.00 0.99
N HIS A 47 5.15 -7.29 0.90
CA HIS A 47 5.24 -8.07 -0.34
C HIS A 47 4.17 -7.64 -1.35
N GLY A 48 4.38 -7.98 -2.62
CA GLY A 48 3.43 -7.67 -3.68
C GLY A 48 2.09 -8.42 -3.58
N ASN A 49 2.06 -9.61 -2.96
CA ASN A 49 0.86 -10.44 -2.92
C ASN A 49 -0.33 -9.81 -2.15
N PRO A 50 -0.16 -9.32 -0.91
CA PRO A 50 -1.26 -8.64 -0.22
C PRO A 50 -1.80 -7.44 -0.99
N PHE A 51 -0.92 -6.63 -1.59
CA PHE A 51 -1.35 -5.47 -2.38
C PHE A 51 -2.10 -5.88 -3.65
N PHE A 52 -1.56 -6.83 -4.42
CA PHE A 52 -2.24 -7.36 -5.61
C PHE A 52 -3.61 -7.97 -5.26
N ALA A 53 -3.73 -8.63 -4.12
CA ALA A 53 -4.98 -9.22 -3.67
C ALA A 53 -6.09 -8.19 -3.40
N VAL A 54 -5.75 -6.95 -3.01
CA VAL A 54 -6.73 -5.89 -2.71
C VAL A 54 -6.88 -4.85 -3.82
N ALA A 55 -5.82 -4.63 -4.61
CA ALA A 55 -5.78 -3.63 -5.67
C ALA A 55 -6.01 -4.20 -7.07
N GLY A 56 -5.82 -5.51 -7.25
CA GLY A 56 -5.82 -6.16 -8.55
C GLY A 56 -4.54 -5.92 -9.35
N PRO A 57 -4.52 -6.33 -10.64
CA PRO A 57 -3.36 -6.15 -11.50
C PRO A 57 -3.10 -4.69 -11.88
N PRO A 58 -1.85 -4.33 -12.25
CA PRO A 58 -0.65 -5.17 -12.21
C PRO A 58 0.01 -5.18 -10.83
N TYR A 59 0.83 -6.20 -10.55
CA TYR A 59 1.74 -6.22 -9.40
C TYR A 59 2.60 -4.94 -9.35
N LEU A 60 2.98 -4.53 -8.14
CA LEU A 60 4.07 -3.58 -7.96
C LEU A 60 5.39 -4.33 -8.13
N ALA A 61 6.28 -3.80 -8.97
CA ALA A 61 7.64 -4.33 -9.05
C ALA A 61 8.44 -3.92 -7.80
N GLU A 62 9.54 -4.61 -7.53
CA GLU A 62 10.40 -4.28 -6.40
C GLU A 62 10.94 -2.85 -6.50
N GLY A 63 10.78 -2.07 -5.43
CA GLY A 63 11.13 -0.66 -5.39
C GLY A 63 10.09 0.30 -5.98
N GLU A 64 8.94 -0.20 -6.45
CA GLU A 64 7.79 0.65 -6.80
C GLU A 64 6.91 0.95 -5.59
N ALA A 65 6.21 2.09 -5.64
CA ALA A 65 5.12 2.37 -4.71
C ALA A 65 3.85 2.77 -5.45
N ALA A 66 2.71 2.38 -4.90
CA ALA A 66 1.43 2.99 -5.23
C ALA A 66 1.11 4.08 -4.21
N ILE A 67 0.69 5.25 -4.70
CA ILE A 67 0.11 6.29 -3.85
C ILE A 67 -1.40 6.06 -3.87
N VAL A 68 -1.98 5.90 -2.69
CA VAL A 68 -3.41 5.62 -2.52
C VAL A 68 -4.10 6.79 -1.85
N GLU A 69 -5.32 7.04 -2.28
CA GLU A 69 -6.25 7.98 -1.66
C GLU A 69 -7.39 7.17 -1.05
N ALA A 70 -7.56 7.31 0.27
CA ALA A 70 -8.67 6.71 1.00
C ALA A 70 -10.02 7.22 0.51
N GLN A 71 -10.98 6.32 0.36
CA GLN A 71 -12.36 6.61 -0.04
C GLN A 71 -13.33 6.08 1.03
N ASP A 72 -14.57 6.53 0.99
CA ASP A 72 -15.58 6.09 1.95
C ASP A 72 -15.97 4.61 1.72
N GLY A 73 -16.32 3.92 2.81
CA GLY A 73 -16.82 2.54 2.79
C GLY A 73 -15.74 1.48 2.55
N ALA A 74 -14.58 1.59 3.23
CA ALA A 74 -13.45 0.65 3.12
C ALA A 74 -12.86 0.54 1.70
N ARG A 75 -12.94 1.61 0.91
CA ARG A 75 -12.42 1.70 -0.45
C ARG A 75 -11.19 2.61 -0.50
N PHE A 76 -10.37 2.43 -1.52
CA PHE A 76 -9.26 3.32 -1.83
C PHE A 76 -9.13 3.45 -3.35
N ARG A 77 -8.45 4.51 -3.79
CA ARG A 77 -8.12 4.74 -5.19
C ARG A 77 -6.60 4.88 -5.33
N ILE A 78 -6.00 4.18 -6.28
CA ILE A 78 -4.60 4.43 -6.64
C ILE A 78 -4.58 5.72 -7.48
N ILE A 79 -3.88 6.74 -6.99
CA ILE A 79 -3.80 8.05 -7.64
C ILE A 79 -2.46 8.29 -8.34
N ALA A 80 -1.42 7.53 -7.96
CA ALA A 80 -0.14 7.54 -8.65
C ALA A 80 0.59 6.22 -8.48
N ARG A 81 1.54 5.95 -9.38
CA ARG A 81 2.56 4.92 -9.23
C ARG A 81 3.93 5.57 -9.37
N VAL A 82 4.79 5.34 -8.39
CA VAL A 82 6.17 5.79 -8.41
C VAL A 82 7.04 4.61 -8.81
N LYS A 83 7.64 4.71 -10.00
CA LYS A 83 8.59 3.70 -10.50
C LYS A 83 9.90 3.80 -9.76
N LYS A 84 10.65 2.69 -9.69
CA LYS A 84 11.97 2.63 -9.07
C LYS A 84 12.89 3.78 -9.50
N ASP A 85 12.98 4.05 -10.80
CA ASP A 85 13.90 5.06 -11.33
C ASP A 85 13.44 6.49 -11.04
N ALA A 86 12.13 6.72 -10.84
CA ALA A 86 11.59 8.02 -10.49
C ALA A 86 12.06 8.48 -9.09
N TRP A 87 12.36 7.55 -8.19
CA TRP A 87 12.96 7.90 -6.90
C TRP A 87 14.35 8.51 -7.03
N LEU A 88 15.16 7.99 -7.96
CA LEU A 88 16.51 8.50 -8.23
C LEU A 88 16.46 9.91 -8.80
N GLU A 89 15.44 10.22 -9.60
CA GLU A 89 15.22 11.57 -10.13
C GLU A 89 14.82 12.56 -9.03
N LEU A 90 14.00 12.13 -8.07
CA LEU A 90 13.62 12.95 -6.92
C LEU A 90 14.82 13.26 -6.01
N ALA A 91 15.73 12.29 -5.81
CA ALA A 91 16.91 12.47 -4.97
C ALA A 91 17.98 13.42 -5.56
N ARG A 92 17.88 13.75 -6.86
CA ARG A 92 18.81 14.65 -7.56
C ARG A 92 18.39 16.12 -7.52
N ARG A 93 17.23 16.43 -6.93
CA ARG A 93 16.74 17.80 -6.73
C ARG A 93 17.07 18.27 -5.31
#